data_AF-A0AAV8ZJ30-F1
#
_entry.id   AF-A0AAV8ZJ30-F1
#
_cell.length_a   1.000
_cell.length_b   1.000
_cell.length_c   1.000
_cell.angle_alpha   90.00
_cell.angle_beta   90.00
_cell.angle_gamma   90.00
#
_symmetry.space_group_name_H-M   'P 1'
#
loop_
_entity.id
_entity.type
_entity.pdbx_description
1 polymer ?
#
loop_
_entity_poly.entity_id
_entity_poly.type
_entity_poly.pdbx_seq_one_letter_code
_entity_poly.pdbx_strand_id
1 'polypeptide(L)'
;MFNDFYCKKIKDLLNLYGIMQNVHTFTRCNNMSSTLVDYVLSNFSIKTEVHDIPKITDHSIILINIREDKPKSTKTIKVFRNLCELNINNINLELINCNFLLNSCNIDVFYNDFANKFRNIIDSVAPVKEYELNSDSVPWYDYEIKCKAKERDLAYQAYNKNNNPTNWENYKVKRNIVVNLLKTKKRAILFSKD
;
A
#
# COMPACT_ATOMS: atom_id res chain seq x y z
N MET A 1 -19.10 25.22 -28.45
CA MET A 1 -17.86 25.49 -27.70
C MET A 1 -18.23 26.51 -26.63
N PHE A 2 -18.30 26.11 -25.35
CA PHE A 2 -18.78 27.00 -24.28
C PHE A 2 -17.75 28.12 -24.05
N ASN A 3 -18.10 29.31 -24.52
CA ASN A 3 -17.31 30.53 -24.40
C ASN A 3 -17.64 31.21 -23.07
N ASP A 4 -17.36 30.52 -21.96
CA ASP A 4 -17.63 31.03 -20.62
C ASP A 4 -16.63 32.14 -20.27
N PHE A 5 -17.15 33.30 -19.86
CA PHE A 5 -16.38 34.48 -19.49
C PHE A 5 -15.30 34.14 -18.45
N TYR A 6 -15.64 33.29 -17.47
CA TYR A 6 -14.72 32.90 -16.42
C TYR A 6 -13.60 31.99 -16.94
N CYS A 7 -13.90 31.06 -17.85
CA CYS A 7 -12.89 30.24 -18.52
C CYS A 7 -11.91 31.07 -19.34
N LYS A 8 -12.37 32.14 -19.99
CA LYS A 8 -11.48 33.05 -20.71
C LYS A 8 -10.61 33.87 -19.74
N LYS A 9 -11.23 34.45 -18.70
CA LYS A 9 -10.53 35.24 -17.69
C LYS A 9 -9.41 34.45 -17.00
N ILE A 10 -9.65 33.20 -16.61
CA ILE A 10 -8.61 32.39 -15.96
C ILE A 10 -7.47 32.04 -16.93
N LYS A 11 -7.77 31.71 -18.19
CA LYS A 11 -6.74 31.45 -19.21
C LYS A 11 -5.87 32.68 -19.46
N ASP A 12 -6.48 33.84 -19.58
CA ASP A 12 -5.76 35.10 -19.81
C ASP A 12 -4.84 35.43 -18.62
N LEU A 13 -5.30 35.21 -17.38
CA LEU A 13 -4.47 35.37 -16.18
C LEU A 13 -3.29 34.40 -16.14
N LEU A 14 -3.53 33.11 -16.42
CA LEU A 14 -2.47 32.11 -16.43
C LEU A 14 -1.39 32.46 -17.47
N ASN A 15 -1.81 32.86 -18.67
CA ASN A 15 -0.90 33.31 -19.72
C ASN A 15 -0.11 34.57 -19.31
N LEU A 16 -0.78 35.56 -18.71
CA LEU A 16 -0.14 36.81 -18.27
C LEU A 16 0.98 36.56 -17.26
N TYR A 17 0.79 35.61 -16.35
CA TYR A 17 1.78 35.28 -15.32
C TYR A 17 2.75 34.16 -15.75
N GLY A 18 2.70 33.69 -17.00
CA GLY A 18 3.54 32.59 -17.47
C GLY A 18 3.30 31.27 -16.73
N ILE A 19 2.07 31.06 -16.23
CA ILE A 19 1.66 29.85 -15.51
C ILE A 19 1.02 28.88 -16.50
N MET A 20 1.50 27.65 -16.52
CA MET A 20 0.96 26.56 -17.32
C MET A 20 0.20 25.54 -16.46
N GLN A 21 -0.81 24.92 -17.05
CA GLN A 21 -1.51 23.76 -16.49
C GLN A 21 -0.81 22.47 -16.95
N ASN A 22 -0.42 21.59 -16.02
CA ASN A 22 0.40 20.41 -16.30
C ASN A 22 -0.39 19.10 -16.47
N VAL A 23 -1.63 19.06 -15.97
CA VAL A 23 -2.51 17.89 -16.12
C VAL A 23 -3.40 18.09 -17.34
N HIS A 24 -3.44 17.10 -18.23
CA HIS A 24 -4.19 17.17 -19.49
C HIS A 24 -5.20 16.05 -19.68
N THR A 25 -5.33 15.15 -18.71
CA THR A 25 -6.28 14.02 -18.72
C THR A 25 -7.41 14.27 -17.72
N PHE A 26 -8.56 13.63 -17.92
CA PHE A 26 -9.70 13.80 -17.00
C PHE A 26 -9.32 13.47 -15.55
N THR A 27 -9.77 14.30 -14.62
CA THR A 27 -9.49 14.18 -13.18
C THR A 27 -10.73 13.84 -12.37
N ARG A 28 -11.91 14.00 -12.97
CA ARG A 28 -13.19 13.58 -12.39
C ARG A 28 -13.94 12.74 -13.42
N CYS A 29 -14.07 11.45 -13.11
CA CYS A 29 -14.69 10.45 -13.97
C CYS A 29 -15.82 9.77 -13.18
N ASN A 30 -17.06 9.99 -13.63
CA ASN A 30 -18.23 9.28 -13.15
C ASN A 30 -18.80 8.39 -14.28
N ASN A 31 -19.91 7.72 -14.02
CA ASN A 31 -20.56 6.80 -14.98
C ASN A 31 -21.15 7.49 -16.22
N MET A 32 -21.33 8.81 -16.19
CA MET A 32 -22.00 9.61 -17.23
C MET A 32 -21.05 10.58 -17.94
N SER A 33 -19.99 11.04 -17.28
CA SER A 33 -19.09 12.07 -17.79
C SER A 33 -17.67 11.93 -17.26
N SER A 34 -16.72 12.43 -18.06
CA SER A 34 -15.32 12.60 -17.70
C SER A 34 -14.94 14.06 -17.91
N THR A 35 -14.44 14.71 -16.86
CA THR A 35 -14.14 16.15 -16.86
C THR A 35 -12.78 16.40 -16.22
N LEU A 36 -12.08 17.41 -16.72
CA LEU A 36 -10.87 17.93 -16.10
C LEU A 36 -11.28 19.17 -15.28
N VAL A 37 -11.26 19.02 -13.96
CA VAL A 37 -11.68 20.08 -13.01
C VAL A 37 -10.67 20.29 -11.89
N ASP A 38 -9.66 19.42 -11.79
CA ASP A 38 -8.56 19.52 -10.85
C ASP A 38 -7.29 19.93 -11.63
N TYR A 39 -6.73 21.10 -11.30
CA TYR A 39 -5.63 21.71 -12.04
C TYR A 39 -4.31 21.59 -11.28
N VAL A 40 -3.21 21.37 -12.01
CA VAL A 40 -1.84 21.52 -11.49
C VAL A 40 -1.19 22.68 -12.23
N LEU A 41 -1.02 23.80 -11.55
CA LEU A 41 -0.54 25.05 -12.12
C LEU A 41 0.88 25.35 -11.65
N SER A 42 1.77 25.70 -12.57
CA SER A 42 3.16 26.09 -12.27
C SER A 42 3.74 26.96 -13.37
N ASN A 43 4.83 27.68 -13.09
CA ASN A 43 5.59 28.44 -14.09
C ASN A 43 6.69 27.61 -14.80
N PHE A 44 6.72 26.29 -14.58
CA PHE A 44 7.64 25.35 -15.23
C PHE A 44 6.94 24.00 -15.44
N SER A 45 7.44 23.20 -16.37
CA SER A 45 6.88 21.88 -16.65
C SER A 45 7.09 20.92 -15.47
N ILE A 46 5.99 20.41 -14.92
CA ILE A 46 5.99 19.39 -13.87
C ILE A 46 5.49 18.07 -14.45
N LYS A 47 6.19 16.97 -14.17
CA LYS A 47 5.72 15.64 -14.54
C LYS A 47 4.55 15.24 -13.64
N THR A 48 3.37 15.10 -14.22
CA THR A 48 2.16 14.67 -13.52
C THR A 48 1.61 13.37 -14.09
N GLU A 49 1.04 12.53 -13.23
CA GLU A 49 0.35 11.29 -13.62
C GLU A 49 -1.02 11.26 -12.95
N VAL A 50 -2.05 10.88 -13.70
CA VAL A 50 -3.41 10.73 -13.15
C VAL A 50 -3.71 9.25 -12.98
N HIS A 51 -4.00 8.87 -11.74
CA HIS A 51 -4.26 7.49 -11.33
C HIS A 51 -5.72 7.35 -10.89
N ASP A 52 -6.47 6.51 -11.58
CA ASP A 52 -7.84 6.15 -11.17
C ASP A 52 -7.87 5.06 -10.09
N ILE A 53 -6.73 4.45 -9.78
CA ILE A 53 -6.65 3.34 -8.82
C ILE A 53 -5.60 3.71 -7.77
N PRO A 54 -5.92 3.61 -6.47
CA PRO A 54 -7.21 3.22 -5.88
C PRO A 54 -8.32 4.27 -6.09
N LYS A 55 -9.52 3.84 -6.50
CA LYS A 55 -10.67 4.74 -6.69
C LYS A 55 -11.41 4.93 -5.36
N ILE A 56 -11.25 6.10 -4.75
CA ILE A 56 -11.88 6.45 -3.47
C ILE A 56 -13.16 7.26 -3.68
N THR A 57 -13.15 8.17 -4.66
CA THR A 57 -14.26 9.05 -5.06
C THR A 57 -14.41 9.05 -6.59
N ASP A 58 -15.29 9.89 -7.15
CA ASP A 58 -15.36 10.15 -8.59
C ASP A 58 -14.13 10.93 -9.11
N HIS A 59 -13.34 11.52 -8.21
CA HIS A 59 -12.06 12.13 -8.53
C HIS A 59 -10.94 11.09 -8.63
N SER A 60 -9.99 11.38 -9.50
CA SER A 60 -8.75 10.63 -9.74
C SER A 60 -7.64 11.23 -8.90
N ILE A 61 -6.64 10.41 -8.55
CA ILE A 61 -5.48 10.85 -7.79
C ILE A 61 -4.49 11.47 -8.77
N ILE A 62 -4.05 12.70 -8.50
CA ILE A 62 -3.00 13.35 -9.28
C ILE A 62 -1.67 13.18 -8.54
N LEU A 63 -0.77 12.40 -9.13
CA LEU A 63 0.60 12.28 -8.68
C LEU A 63 1.44 13.39 -9.31
N ILE A 64 2.13 14.17 -8.48
CA ILE A 64 3.00 15.26 -8.90
C ILE A 64 4.43 14.88 -8.54
N ASN A 65 5.29 14.73 -9.55
CA ASN A 65 6.70 14.39 -9.34
C ASN A 65 7.54 15.67 -9.22
N ILE A 66 7.70 16.12 -7.99
CA ILE A 66 8.62 17.22 -7.66
C ILE A 66 10.01 16.62 -7.42
N ARG A 67 11.01 17.08 -8.18
CA ARG A 67 12.40 16.70 -7.93
C ARG A 67 12.89 17.45 -6.70
N GLU A 68 12.84 16.79 -5.55
CA GLU A 68 13.53 17.22 -4.34
C GLU A 68 14.67 16.26 -4.05
N ASP A 69 15.85 16.78 -3.71
CA ASP A 69 16.91 16.03 -3.08
C ASP A 69 16.49 15.69 -1.65
N LYS A 70 15.59 14.70 -1.50
CA LYS A 70 15.16 14.26 -0.17
C LYS A 70 16.34 13.59 0.53
N PRO A 71 16.60 13.90 1.81
CA PRO A 71 17.53 13.10 2.60
C PRO A 71 17.03 11.65 2.60
N LYS A 72 17.95 10.69 2.46
CA LYS A 72 17.61 9.26 2.46
C LYS A 72 16.85 8.94 3.76
N SER A 73 15.58 8.58 3.64
CA SER A 73 14.79 8.06 4.76
C SER A 73 15.54 6.90 5.40
N THR A 74 15.77 6.96 6.70
CA THR A 74 16.36 5.85 7.46
C THR A 74 15.32 4.74 7.52
N LYS A 75 15.50 3.73 6.67
CA LYS A 75 14.66 2.53 6.66
C LYS A 75 14.82 1.79 7.98
N THR A 76 13.73 1.58 8.70
CA THR A 76 13.75 0.73 9.90
C THR A 76 13.50 -0.71 9.45
N ILE A 77 14.56 -1.53 9.46
CA ILE A 77 14.45 -2.97 9.17
C ILE A 77 14.21 -3.70 10.49
N LYS A 78 13.15 -4.51 10.54
CA LYS A 78 12.95 -5.50 11.61
C LYS A 78 13.32 -6.88 11.10
N VAL A 79 14.07 -7.60 11.93
CA VAL A 79 14.51 -8.97 11.68
C VAL A 79 13.77 -9.88 12.65
N PHE A 80 13.07 -10.90 12.15
CA PHE A 80 12.31 -11.82 13.00
C PHE A 80 12.25 -13.25 12.44
N ARG A 81 11.93 -14.22 13.30
CA ARG A 81 11.54 -15.58 12.91
C ARG A 81 10.06 -15.77 13.22
N ASN A 82 9.35 -16.47 12.33
CA ASN A 82 7.98 -16.87 12.63
C ASN A 82 8.00 -18.09 13.55
N LEU A 83 7.84 -17.88 14.85
CA LEU A 83 7.74 -18.93 15.87
C LEU A 83 6.27 -19.13 16.28
N CYS A 84 5.36 -19.20 15.30
CA CYS A 84 4.01 -19.65 15.58
C CYS A 84 4.00 -21.10 16.07
N GLU A 85 2.91 -21.50 16.73
CA GLU A 85 2.75 -22.83 17.32
C GLU A 85 3.06 -23.97 16.34
N LEU A 86 2.60 -23.86 15.09
CA LEU A 86 2.89 -24.84 14.03
C LEU A 86 4.39 -24.97 13.75
N ASN A 87 5.11 -23.85 13.65
CA ASN A 87 6.55 -23.87 13.40
C ASN A 87 7.32 -24.39 14.61
N ILE A 88 6.89 -24.08 15.84
CA ILE A 88 7.46 -24.65 17.06
C ILE A 88 7.29 -26.17 17.08
N ASN A 89 6.09 -26.67 16.76
CA ASN A 89 5.82 -28.09 16.71
C ASN A 89 6.69 -28.79 15.66
N ASN A 90 6.84 -28.20 14.48
CA ASN A 90 7.73 -28.73 13.43
C ASN A 90 9.20 -28.74 13.87
N ILE A 91 9.68 -27.67 14.53
CA ILE A 91 11.03 -27.63 15.11
C ILE A 91 11.22 -28.78 16.11
N ASN A 92 10.26 -28.99 17.01
CA ASN A 92 10.33 -30.07 18.00
C ASN A 92 10.40 -31.46 17.33
N LEU A 93 9.58 -31.69 16.32
CA LEU A 93 9.58 -32.96 15.56
C LEU A 93 10.94 -33.20 14.87
N GLU A 94 11.48 -32.19 14.19
CA GLU A 94 12.79 -32.28 13.54
C GLU A 94 13.93 -32.49 14.55
N LEU A 95 13.86 -31.85 15.72
CA LEU A 95 14.86 -32.04 16.79
C LEU A 95 14.81 -33.45 17.37
N ILE A 96 13.63 -34.03 17.57
CA ILE A 96 13.47 -35.41 18.05
C ILE A 96 14.08 -36.40 17.04
N ASN A 97 13.88 -36.15 15.75
CA ASN A 97 14.40 -37.00 14.68
C ASN A 97 15.87 -36.73 14.34
N CYS A 98 16.47 -35.69 14.93
CA CYS A 98 17.84 -35.30 14.62
C CYS A 98 18.85 -36.26 15.27
N ASN A 99 19.76 -36.81 14.47
CA ASN A 99 20.82 -37.67 14.98
C ASN A 99 22.00 -36.84 15.52
N PHE A 100 21.96 -36.44 16.79
CA PHE A 100 23.05 -35.73 17.46
C PHE A 100 24.26 -36.65 17.72
N LEU A 101 25.47 -36.09 17.66
CA LEU A 101 26.72 -36.80 17.92
C LEU A 101 26.94 -37.01 19.43
N LEU A 102 26.11 -37.84 20.05
CA LEU A 102 26.12 -38.08 21.51
C LEU A 102 27.37 -38.84 22.02
N ASN A 103 28.12 -39.49 21.12
CA ASN A 103 29.21 -40.40 21.49
C ASN A 103 30.60 -39.73 21.53
N SER A 104 30.68 -38.41 21.43
CA SER A 104 31.95 -37.69 21.46
C SER A 104 32.47 -37.53 22.90
N CYS A 105 33.72 -37.95 23.16
CA CYS A 105 34.42 -37.65 24.41
C CYS A 105 34.92 -36.21 24.50
N ASN A 106 34.86 -35.46 23.39
CA ASN A 106 35.21 -34.05 23.34
C ASN A 106 33.93 -33.20 23.41
N ILE A 107 33.83 -32.38 24.46
CA ILE A 107 32.68 -31.52 24.74
C ILE A 107 32.48 -30.44 23.68
N ASP A 108 33.56 -29.90 23.12
CA ASP A 108 33.50 -28.88 22.08
C ASP A 108 32.95 -29.47 20.78
N VAL A 109 33.36 -30.70 20.46
CA VAL A 109 32.85 -31.43 19.28
C VAL A 109 31.35 -31.71 19.43
N PHE A 110 30.92 -32.15 20.61
CA PHE A 110 29.49 -32.37 20.90
C PHE A 110 28.69 -31.06 20.80
N TYR A 111 29.16 -30.00 21.46
CA TYR A 111 28.50 -28.71 21.46
C TYR A 111 28.36 -28.14 20.04
N ASN A 112 29.43 -28.21 19.24
CA ASN A 112 29.41 -27.71 17.87
C ASN A 112 28.43 -28.50 16.99
N ASP A 113 28.39 -29.83 17.11
CA ASP A 113 27.42 -30.65 16.39
C ASP A 113 25.98 -30.29 16.76
N PHE A 114 25.70 -30.20 18.06
CA PHE A 114 24.39 -29.81 18.58
C PHE A 114 23.98 -28.42 18.08
N ALA A 115 24.85 -27.41 18.28
CA ALA A 115 24.55 -26.03 17.93
C ALA A 115 24.32 -25.86 16.43
N ASN A 116 25.11 -26.54 15.59
CA ASN A 116 24.95 -26.48 14.13
C ASN A 116 23.66 -27.15 13.68
N LYS A 117 23.35 -28.36 14.16
CA LYS A 117 22.12 -29.08 13.80
C LYS A 117 20.87 -28.33 14.27
N PHE A 118 20.88 -27.86 15.51
CA PHE A 118 19.79 -27.06 16.06
C PHE A 118 19.55 -25.79 15.24
N ARG A 119 20.63 -25.07 14.89
CA ARG A 119 20.54 -23.87 14.05
C ARG A 119 19.99 -24.18 12.67
N ASN A 120 20.48 -25.23 12.01
CA ASN A 120 20.02 -25.64 10.68
C ASN A 120 18.53 -26.00 10.68
N ILE A 121 18.05 -26.70 11.71
CA ILE A 121 16.63 -27.03 11.86
C ILE A 121 15.78 -25.76 12.00
N ILE A 122 16.18 -24.84 12.89
CA ILE A 122 15.45 -23.58 13.07
C ILE A 122 15.50 -22.72 11.81
N ASP A 123 16.64 -22.65 11.12
CA ASP A 123 16.78 -21.90 9.87
C ASP A 123 15.95 -22.48 8.74
N SER A 124 15.78 -23.80 8.70
CA SER A 124 14.93 -24.49 7.73
C SER A 124 13.44 -24.24 8.00
N VAL A 125 12.98 -24.45 9.24
CA VAL A 125 11.55 -24.38 9.59
C VAL A 125 11.06 -22.93 9.76
N ALA A 126 11.87 -22.09 10.41
CA ALA A 126 11.54 -20.72 10.76
C ALA A 126 12.69 -19.77 10.37
N PRO A 127 12.96 -19.59 9.06
CA PRO A 127 14.03 -18.75 8.59
C PRO A 127 13.88 -17.31 9.09
N VAL A 128 15.02 -16.65 9.26
CA VAL A 128 15.05 -15.22 9.53
C VAL A 128 14.45 -14.47 8.34
N LYS A 129 13.48 -13.60 8.62
CA LYS A 129 12.88 -12.71 7.64
C LYS A 129 13.16 -11.27 8.02
N GLU A 130 13.50 -10.50 7.01
CA GLU A 130 13.61 -9.04 7.12
C GLU A 130 12.31 -8.41 6.64
N TYR A 131 11.82 -7.46 7.41
CA TYR A 131 10.67 -6.64 7.03
C TYR A 131 11.04 -5.17 7.19
N GLU A 132 10.96 -4.44 6.09
CA GLU A 132 11.09 -3.00 6.07
C GLU A 132 9.81 -2.39 6.67
N LEU A 133 9.94 -1.76 7.83
CA LEU A 133 8.87 -0.94 8.38
C LEU A 133 8.79 0.33 7.55
N ASN A 134 7.71 0.46 6.80
CA ASN A 134 7.33 1.74 6.24
C ASN A 134 7.02 2.67 7.42
N SER A 135 7.78 3.75 7.55
CA SER A 135 7.55 4.83 8.54
C SER A 135 6.13 5.40 8.47
N ASP A 136 5.47 5.22 7.33
CA ASP A 136 4.19 5.84 6.98
C ASP A 136 2.99 4.93 7.28
N SER A 137 3.18 3.80 7.97
CA SER A 137 2.05 2.93 8.34
C SER A 137 1.20 3.61 9.41
N VAL A 138 0.10 4.21 8.97
CA VAL A 138 -0.87 4.82 9.87
C VAL A 138 -1.56 3.75 10.73
N PRO A 139 -1.70 3.96 12.06
CA PRO A 139 -2.23 2.95 12.98
C PRO A 139 -3.61 2.39 12.63
N TRP A 140 -4.43 3.17 11.90
CA TRP A 140 -5.78 2.81 11.52
C TRP A 140 -5.86 2.02 10.20
N TYR A 141 -4.75 1.79 9.49
CA TYR A 141 -4.74 1.04 8.23
C TYR A 141 -4.13 -0.35 8.43
N ASP A 142 -5.00 -1.31 8.76
CA ASP A 142 -4.62 -2.69 9.03
C ASP A 142 -4.81 -3.62 7.82
N TYR A 143 -4.53 -4.91 8.03
CA TYR A 143 -4.68 -5.94 7.01
C TYR A 143 -6.12 -6.07 6.50
N GLU A 144 -7.12 -5.89 7.36
CA GLU A 144 -8.53 -5.96 7.00
C GLU A 144 -8.89 -4.88 5.98
N ILE A 145 -8.50 -3.63 6.25
CA ILE A 145 -8.70 -2.52 5.31
C ILE A 145 -7.97 -2.78 4.00
N LYS A 146 -6.73 -3.28 4.04
CA LYS A 146 -5.95 -3.61 2.84
C LYS A 146 -6.67 -4.63 1.96
N CYS A 147 -7.22 -5.69 2.55
CA CYS A 147 -8.00 -6.71 1.84
C CYS A 147 -9.25 -6.12 1.19
N LYS A 148 -10.04 -5.35 1.95
CA LYS A 148 -11.27 -4.72 1.42
C LYS A 148 -11.00 -3.67 0.35
N ALA A 149 -9.92 -2.90 0.49
CA ALA A 149 -9.48 -1.96 -0.54
C ALA A 149 -9.12 -2.70 -1.85
N LYS A 150 -8.41 -3.83 -1.76
CA LYS A 150 -8.08 -4.66 -2.94
C LYS A 150 -9.35 -5.20 -3.62
N GLU A 151 -10.31 -5.70 -2.85
CA GLU A 151 -11.59 -6.18 -3.40
C GLU A 151 -12.37 -5.07 -4.13
N ARG A 152 -12.36 -3.84 -3.59
CA ARG A 152 -12.95 -2.66 -4.22
C ARG A 152 -12.25 -2.32 -5.53
N ASP A 153 -10.91 -2.28 -5.53
CA ASP A 153 -10.14 -1.89 -6.72
C ASP A 153 -10.30 -2.90 -7.87
N LEU A 154 -10.36 -4.20 -7.55
CA LEU A 154 -10.68 -5.24 -8.53
C LEU A 154 -12.10 -5.07 -9.12
N ALA A 155 -13.09 -4.71 -8.29
CA ALA A 155 -14.44 -4.44 -8.79
C ALA A 155 -14.50 -3.19 -9.69
N TYR A 156 -13.72 -2.16 -9.37
CA TYR A 156 -13.61 -0.97 -10.23
C TYR A 156 -12.95 -1.30 -11.58
N GLN A 157 -11.87 -2.09 -11.58
CA GLN A 157 -11.26 -2.59 -12.82
C GLN A 157 -12.24 -3.40 -13.66
N ALA A 158 -13.05 -4.26 -13.03
CA ALA A 158 -14.08 -5.03 -13.73
C ALA A 158 -15.20 -4.16 -14.33
N TYR A 159 -15.57 -3.06 -13.66
CA TYR A 159 -16.47 -2.06 -14.22
C TYR A 159 -15.85 -1.39 -15.46
N ASN A 160 -14.61 -0.88 -15.36
CA ASN A 160 -13.96 -0.18 -16.48
C ASN A 160 -13.78 -1.05 -17.74
N LYS A 161 -13.67 -2.38 -17.59
CA LYS A 161 -13.55 -3.30 -18.74
C LYS A 161 -14.85 -3.45 -19.53
N ASN A 162 -15.99 -3.53 -18.85
CA ASN A 162 -17.26 -3.98 -19.46
C ASN A 162 -18.40 -2.95 -19.36
N ASN A 163 -18.20 -1.81 -18.68
CA ASN A 163 -19.19 -0.75 -18.41
C ASN A 163 -20.59 -1.27 -18.01
N ASN A 164 -20.62 -2.40 -17.29
CA ASN A 164 -21.86 -3.08 -16.91
C ASN A 164 -22.45 -2.43 -15.64
N PRO A 165 -23.75 -2.05 -15.62
CA PRO A 165 -24.43 -1.53 -14.43
C PRO A 165 -24.30 -2.41 -13.18
N THR A 166 -24.29 -3.73 -13.34
CA THR A 166 -24.11 -4.68 -12.23
C THR A 166 -22.71 -4.58 -11.62
N ASN A 167 -21.67 -4.39 -12.45
CA ASN A 167 -20.31 -4.19 -11.97
C ASN A 167 -20.17 -2.86 -11.24
N TRP A 168 -20.89 -1.82 -11.70
CA TRP A 168 -20.96 -0.54 -11.02
C TRP A 168 -21.61 -0.64 -9.64
N GLU A 169 -22.73 -1.35 -9.53
CA GLU A 169 -23.40 -1.57 -8.23
C GLU A 169 -22.49 -2.33 -7.25
N ASN A 170 -21.85 -3.39 -7.72
CA ASN A 170 -20.88 -4.16 -6.93
C ASN A 170 -19.71 -3.28 -6.44
N TYR A 171 -19.16 -2.44 -7.33
CA TYR A 171 -18.12 -1.47 -6.93
C TYR A 171 -18.62 -0.51 -5.84
N LYS A 172 -19.84 0.06 -5.98
CA LYS A 172 -20.40 0.97 -4.98
C LYS A 172 -20.54 0.32 -3.61
N VAL A 173 -21.05 -0.92 -3.56
CA VAL A 173 -21.17 -1.70 -2.31
C VAL A 173 -19.80 -1.85 -1.65
N LYS A 174 -18.79 -2.31 -2.40
CA LYS A 174 -17.43 -2.50 -1.87
C LYS A 174 -16.77 -1.19 -1.46
N ARG A 175 -16.97 -0.11 -2.22
CA ARG A 175 -16.48 1.24 -1.87
C ARG A 175 -17.05 1.68 -0.52
N ASN A 176 -18.35 1.53 -0.32
CA ASN A 176 -19.02 1.94 0.91
C ASN A 176 -18.53 1.12 2.12
N ILE A 177 -18.28 -0.18 1.96
CA ILE A 177 -17.66 -1.03 2.99
C ILE A 177 -16.30 -0.45 3.41
N VAL A 178 -15.41 -0.18 2.45
CA VAL A 178 -14.07 0.37 2.73
C VAL A 178 -14.15 1.73 3.43
N VAL A 179 -15.02 2.62 2.95
CA VAL A 179 -15.21 3.97 3.54
C VAL A 179 -15.69 3.87 4.99
N ASN A 180 -16.67 3.00 5.27
CA ASN A 180 -17.20 2.82 6.62
C ASN A 180 -16.15 2.20 7.54
N LEU A 181 -15.42 1.18 7.07
CA LEU A 181 -14.35 0.55 7.84
C LEU A 181 -13.25 1.56 8.22
N LEU A 182 -12.82 2.38 7.26
CA LEU A 182 -11.87 3.46 7.50
C LEU A 182 -12.37 4.47 8.54
N LYS A 183 -13.65 4.87 8.48
CA LYS A 183 -14.25 5.77 9.47
C LYS A 183 -14.24 5.15 10.87
N THR A 184 -14.67 3.89 10.99
CA THR A 184 -14.72 3.16 12.27
C THR A 184 -13.33 3.03 12.88
N LYS A 185 -12.34 2.56 12.11
CA LYS A 185 -10.97 2.35 12.60
C LYS A 185 -10.28 3.66 12.97
N LYS A 186 -10.47 4.72 12.18
CA LYS A 186 -9.97 6.06 12.53
C LYS A 186 -10.57 6.59 13.84
N ARG A 187 -11.88 6.41 14.05
CA ARG A 187 -12.56 6.81 15.29
C ARG A 187 -12.04 6.02 16.49
N ALA A 188 -11.94 4.70 16.37
CA ALA A 188 -11.47 3.84 17.46
C ALA A 188 -10.10 4.30 18.00
N ILE A 189 -9.17 4.67 17.11
CA ILE A 189 -7.84 5.15 17.51
C ILE A 189 -7.87 6.56 18.11
N LEU A 190 -8.79 7.42 17.65
CA LEU A 190 -8.95 8.76 18.20
C LEU A 190 -9.43 8.68 19.67
N PHE A 191 -10.37 7.77 19.96
CA PHE A 191 -10.97 7.59 21.28
C PHE A 191 -10.23 6.59 22.19
N SER A 192 -9.18 5.92 21.69
CA SER A 192 -8.33 5.03 22.51
C SER A 192 -7.08 5.73 23.05
N LYS A 193 -6.95 7.04 22.83
CA LYS A 193 -5.84 7.87 23.32
C LYS A 193 -6.23 8.75 24.51
N ASP A 194 -7.45 8.59 25.01
CA ASP A 194 -7.96 9.14 26.27
C ASP A 194 -8.02 8.02 27.32
#